data_AF-A0A7R9I8R0-F1
#
_entry.id   AF-A0A7R9I8R0-F1
#
_cell.length_a   1.000
_cell.length_b   1.000
_cell.length_c   1.000
_cell.angle_alpha   90.00
_cell.angle_beta   90.00
_cell.angle_gamma   90.00
#
_symmetry.space_group_name_H-M   'P 1'
#
loop_
_entity.id
_entity.type
_entity.pdbx_description
1 polymer ?
#
loop_
_entity_poly.entity_id
_entity_poly.type
_entity_poly.pdbx_seq_one_letter_code
_entity_poly.pdbx_strand_id
1 'polypeptide(L)'
;ALVHVSTAYCHCDREIVQEVVYPGKHDPHKILDTVAWMPDHILEEITPKIVSGQPNTYAFSKNLSEKLVAEYASKIPMGIARPSIVTGTWKEPMPGWVDNLNGPTGIMIGAGKGVIRSMHCKPNYNGDFMPVDITVNTIIAMAWKIANTR
;
A
#
# COMPACT_ATOMS: atom_id res chain seq x y z
N ALA A 1 6.35 10.03 -16.89
CA ALA A 1 5.26 9.08 -16.60
C ALA A 1 4.86 9.19 -15.14
N LEU A 2 3.60 8.88 -14.82
CA LEU A 2 3.08 8.87 -13.44
C LEU A 2 3.17 7.47 -12.85
N VAL A 3 3.74 7.33 -11.66
CA VAL A 3 3.72 6.08 -10.91
C VAL A 3 2.86 6.26 -9.68
N HIS A 4 1.73 5.55 -9.64
CA HIS A 4 0.92 5.46 -8.44
C HIS A 4 1.52 4.43 -7.49
N VAL A 5 1.88 4.86 -6.28
CA VAL A 5 2.38 3.96 -5.23
C VAL A 5 1.20 3.44 -4.42
N SER A 6 0.84 2.18 -4.66
CA SER A 6 -0.16 1.41 -3.94
C SER A 6 0.53 0.57 -2.85
N THR A 7 0.05 -0.65 -2.60
CA THR A 7 0.65 -1.63 -1.69
C THR A 7 0.25 -3.04 -2.11
N ALA A 8 1.11 -4.03 -1.85
CA ALA A 8 0.78 -5.45 -2.03
C ALA A 8 -0.43 -5.88 -1.18
N TYR A 9 -0.73 -5.15 -0.11
CA TYR A 9 -1.81 -5.46 0.85
C TYR A 9 -3.14 -4.76 0.55
N CYS A 10 -3.39 -4.31 -0.69
CA CYS A 10 -4.68 -3.71 -1.05
C CYS A 10 -5.68 -4.72 -1.65
N HIS A 11 -5.23 -5.94 -1.97
CA HIS A 11 -6.06 -7.05 -2.45
C HIS A 11 -5.98 -8.23 -1.48
N CYS A 12 -6.30 -7.99 -0.20
CA CYS A 12 -6.19 -8.98 0.88
C CYS A 12 -7.14 -10.18 0.76
N ASP A 13 -8.08 -10.15 -0.18
CA ASP A 13 -8.95 -11.27 -0.53
C ASP A 13 -8.28 -12.28 -1.48
N ARG A 14 -7.02 -12.06 -1.84
CA ARG A 14 -6.24 -12.91 -2.76
C ARG A 14 -4.97 -13.41 -2.10
N GLU A 15 -4.68 -14.68 -2.32
CA GLU A 15 -3.40 -15.29 -1.90
C GLU A 15 -2.25 -14.89 -2.82
N ILE A 16 -2.51 -14.82 -4.13
CA ILE A 16 -1.54 -14.40 -5.15
C ILE A 16 -2.05 -13.13 -5.83
N VAL A 17 -1.27 -12.06 -5.70
CA VAL A 17 -1.52 -10.77 -6.36
C VAL A 17 -0.67 -10.71 -7.64
N GLN A 18 -1.34 -10.77 -8.79
CA GLN A 18 -0.74 -10.67 -10.12
C GLN A 18 -0.56 -9.21 -10.54
N GLU A 19 0.29 -8.97 -11.54
CA GLU A 19 0.51 -7.67 -12.17
C GLU A 19 -0.63 -7.27 -13.13
N VAL A 20 -1.85 -7.23 -12.60
CA VAL A 20 -3.06 -6.82 -13.31
C VAL A 20 -3.83 -5.79 -12.49
N VAL A 21 -4.66 -4.99 -13.18
CA VAL A 21 -5.68 -4.17 -12.52
C VAL A 21 -6.87 -5.06 -12.22
N TYR A 22 -7.18 -5.24 -10.94
CA TYR A 22 -8.33 -6.02 -10.53
C TYR A 22 -9.62 -5.19 -10.57
N PRO A 23 -10.77 -5.82 -10.89
CA PRO A 23 -12.05 -5.16 -10.71
C PRO A 23 -12.26 -4.86 -9.21
N GLY A 24 -12.38 -3.59 -8.86
CA GLY A 24 -12.67 -3.15 -7.49
C GLY A 24 -14.13 -3.44 -7.11
N LYS A 25 -14.36 -3.79 -5.84
CA LYS A 25 -15.71 -4.04 -5.29
C LYS A 25 -16.61 -2.81 -5.31
N HIS A 26 -16.01 -1.63 -5.16
CA HIS A 26 -16.72 -0.36 -5.12
C HIS A 26 -16.28 0.56 -6.26
N ASP A 27 -17.16 1.49 -6.60
CA ASP A 27 -16.85 2.60 -7.51
C ASP A 27 -16.19 3.73 -6.71
N PRO A 28 -14.94 4.13 -7.03
CA PRO A 28 -14.24 5.17 -6.29
C PRO A 28 -15.00 6.50 -6.30
N HIS A 29 -15.71 6.84 -7.39
CA HIS A 29 -16.48 8.08 -7.48
C HIS A 29 -17.67 8.07 -6.52
N LYS A 30 -18.35 6.92 -6.38
CA LYS A 30 -19.45 6.78 -5.42
C LYS A 30 -18.99 6.87 -3.97
N ILE A 31 -17.82 6.33 -3.66
CA ILE A 31 -17.24 6.47 -2.31
C ILE A 31 -16.86 7.92 -2.04
N LEU A 32 -16.25 8.62 -3.00
CA LEU A 32 -15.94 10.04 -2.88
C LEU A 32 -17.19 10.89 -2.68
N ASP A 33 -18.24 10.67 -3.48
CA ASP A 33 -19.53 11.34 -3.32
C ASP A 33 -20.06 11.12 -1.90
N THR A 34 -20.11 9.86 -1.46
CA THR A 34 -20.60 9.46 -0.13
C THR A 34 -19.87 10.21 0.99
N VAL A 35 -18.54 10.23 0.97
CA VAL A 35 -17.72 10.91 1.99
C VAL A 35 -17.89 12.44 1.92
N ALA A 36 -18.15 13.01 0.74
CA ALA A 36 -18.24 14.45 0.58
C ALA A 36 -19.52 15.07 1.16
N TRP A 37 -20.65 14.36 1.11
CA TRP A 37 -21.94 14.93 1.56
C TRP A 37 -22.44 14.38 2.90
N MET A 38 -22.02 13.18 3.30
CA MET A 38 -22.54 12.54 4.51
C MET A 38 -21.89 13.13 5.78
N PRO A 39 -22.67 13.34 6.85
CA PRO A 39 -22.10 13.69 8.16
C PRO A 39 -21.18 12.59 8.71
N ASP A 40 -20.11 12.99 9.39
CA ASP A 40 -19.09 12.09 9.95
C ASP A 40 -19.66 10.96 10.80
N HIS A 41 -20.62 11.25 11.68
CA HIS A 41 -21.24 10.22 12.53
C HIS A 41 -21.94 9.11 11.72
N ILE A 42 -22.58 9.45 10.59
CA ILE A 42 -23.18 8.43 9.73
C ILE A 42 -22.09 7.68 8.95
N LEU A 43 -21.04 8.38 8.50
CA LEU A 43 -19.88 7.74 7.85
C LEU A 43 -19.24 6.70 8.77
N GLU A 44 -19.05 7.02 10.05
CA GLU A 44 -18.53 6.10 11.05
C GLU A 44 -19.40 4.85 11.20
N GLU A 45 -20.73 4.99 11.20
CA GLU A 45 -21.66 3.86 11.29
C GLU A 45 -21.62 2.94 10.06
N ILE A 46 -21.47 3.50 8.85
CA ILE A 46 -21.48 2.71 7.60
C ILE A 46 -20.10 2.18 7.20
N THR A 47 -19.01 2.81 7.65
CA THR A 47 -17.63 2.46 7.30
C THR A 47 -17.32 0.97 7.48
N PRO A 48 -17.69 0.31 8.60
CA PRO A 48 -17.41 -1.13 8.77
C PRO A 48 -18.06 -2.01 7.70
N LYS A 49 -19.22 -1.61 7.17
CA LYS A 49 -19.91 -2.35 6.10
C LYS A 49 -19.27 -2.12 4.74
N ILE A 50 -18.84 -0.88 4.47
CA ILE A 50 -18.20 -0.50 3.21
C ILE A 50 -16.79 -1.08 3.08
N VAL A 51 -16.00 -1.01 4.16
CA VAL A 51 -14.62 -1.50 4.19
C VAL A 51 -14.56 -3.03 4.29
N SER A 52 -15.71 -3.70 4.45
CA SER A 52 -15.80 -5.14 4.70
C SER A 52 -14.96 -5.98 3.72
N GLY A 53 -14.12 -6.85 4.27
CA GLY A 53 -13.17 -7.67 3.52
C GLY A 53 -11.80 -7.03 3.28
N GLN A 54 -11.60 -5.77 3.67
CA GLN A 54 -10.28 -5.14 3.79
C GLN A 54 -9.86 -5.09 5.26
N PRO A 55 -8.54 -5.17 5.57
CA PRO A 55 -8.07 -5.18 6.95
C PRO A 55 -8.22 -3.82 7.64
N ASN A 56 -8.29 -2.72 6.88
CA ASN A 56 -8.44 -1.36 7.38
C ASN A 56 -8.82 -0.38 6.25
N THR A 57 -9.13 0.86 6.61
CA THR A 57 -9.43 1.96 5.69
C THR A 57 -8.26 2.32 4.78
N TYR A 58 -7.02 2.12 5.23
CA TYR A 58 -5.82 2.35 4.41
C TYR A 58 -5.77 1.40 3.21
N ALA A 59 -5.85 0.09 3.43
CA ALA A 59 -5.86 -0.92 2.36
C ALA A 59 -7.03 -0.70 1.40
N PHE A 60 -8.20 -0.38 1.95
CA PHE A 60 -9.38 -0.01 1.17
C PHE A 60 -9.14 1.22 0.28
N SER A 61 -8.55 2.30 0.80
CA SER A 61 -8.25 3.50 0.02
C SER A 61 -7.26 3.24 -1.11
N LYS A 62 -6.26 2.38 -0.88
CA LYS A 62 -5.29 1.96 -1.90
C LYS A 62 -5.97 1.14 -3.00
N ASN A 63 -6.86 0.22 -2.63
CA ASN A 63 -7.66 -0.57 -3.57
C ASN A 63 -8.51 0.33 -4.49
N LEU A 64 -9.22 1.30 -3.92
CA LEU A 64 -10.01 2.28 -4.68
C LEU A 64 -9.13 3.13 -5.61
N SER A 65 -7.98 3.56 -5.11
CA SER A 65 -7.05 4.40 -5.87
C SER A 65 -6.51 3.69 -7.11
N GLU A 66 -6.24 2.39 -7.06
CA GLU A 66 -5.81 1.62 -8.24
C GLU A 66 -6.85 1.65 -9.35
N LYS A 67 -8.14 1.54 -9.01
CA LYS A 67 -9.23 1.61 -9.98
C LYS A 67 -9.32 3.01 -10.59
N LEU A 68 -9.27 4.05 -9.75
CA LEU A 68 -9.28 5.43 -10.22
C LEU A 68 -8.09 5.71 -11.15
N VAL A 69 -6.89 5.26 -10.80
CA VAL A 69 -5.69 5.41 -11.65
C VAL A 69 -5.90 4.70 -12.99
N ALA A 70 -6.40 3.47 -12.98
CA ALA A 70 -6.64 2.70 -14.21
C ALA A 70 -7.60 3.41 -15.20
N GLU A 71 -8.60 4.17 -14.70
CA GLU A 71 -9.52 4.94 -15.55
C GLU A 71 -8.81 6.03 -16.39
N TYR A 72 -7.67 6.54 -15.92
CA TYR A 72 -6.89 7.58 -16.61
C TYR A 72 -5.71 6.99 -17.40
N ALA A 73 -5.52 5.68 -17.41
CA ALA A 73 -4.37 5.03 -18.03
C ALA A 73 -4.31 5.20 -19.56
N SER A 74 -5.43 5.54 -20.21
CA SER A 74 -5.48 5.89 -21.64
C SER A 74 -5.08 7.34 -21.94
N LYS A 75 -5.06 8.21 -20.93
CA LYS A 75 -4.81 9.65 -21.09
C LYS A 75 -3.40 10.06 -20.67
N ILE A 76 -2.83 9.37 -19.68
CA ILE A 76 -1.51 9.69 -19.12
C ILE A 76 -0.68 8.40 -19.06
N PRO A 77 0.59 8.41 -19.50
CA PRO A 77 1.49 7.27 -19.29
C PRO A 77 1.65 7.01 -17.79
N MET A 78 1.08 5.90 -17.31
CA MET A 78 1.07 5.57 -15.89
C MET A 78 1.20 4.09 -15.58
N GLY A 79 1.60 3.80 -14.34
CA GLY A 79 1.66 2.44 -13.78
C GLY A 79 1.44 2.44 -12.27
N ILE A 80 1.20 1.26 -11.73
CA ILE A 80 0.89 1.04 -10.30
C ILE A 80 2.03 0.21 -9.70
N ALA A 81 2.72 0.76 -8.70
CA ALA A 81 3.69 0.02 -7.89
C ALA A 81 2.99 -0.52 -6.64
N ARG A 82 3.16 -1.81 -6.33
CA ARG A 82 2.60 -2.46 -5.13
C ARG A 82 3.73 -2.95 -4.21
N PRO A 83 4.43 -2.06 -3.49
CA PRO A 83 5.43 -2.49 -2.52
C PRO A 83 4.81 -3.32 -1.38
N SER A 84 5.59 -4.26 -0.84
CA SER A 84 5.31 -4.94 0.41
C SER A 84 5.67 -4.05 1.60
N ILE A 85 5.91 -4.60 2.79
CA ILE A 85 6.25 -3.79 3.96
C ILE A 85 7.65 -3.22 3.75
N VAL A 86 7.72 -1.92 3.53
CA VAL A 86 8.98 -1.21 3.34
C VAL A 86 9.70 -1.08 4.69
N THR A 87 10.96 -1.51 4.74
CA THR A 87 11.83 -1.42 5.92
C THR A 87 13.10 -0.63 5.62
N GLY A 88 14.04 -0.65 6.57
CA GLY A 88 15.34 -0.02 6.40
C GLY A 88 16.07 -0.48 5.14
N THR A 89 16.93 0.41 4.66
CA THR A 89 17.73 0.24 3.46
C THR A 89 18.64 -0.98 3.54
N TRP A 90 18.88 -1.62 2.40
CA TRP A 90 19.86 -2.68 2.31
C TRP A 90 21.27 -2.13 2.16
N LYS A 91 21.47 -1.12 1.29
CA LYS A 91 22.78 -0.57 0.94
C LYS A 91 22.87 0.95 1.08
N GLU A 92 21.99 1.69 0.43
CA GLU A 92 22.11 3.15 0.30
C GLU A 92 21.03 3.88 1.11
N PRO A 93 21.34 5.01 1.79
CA PRO A 93 22.64 5.67 1.88
C PRO A 93 23.63 4.99 2.85
N MET A 94 23.12 4.13 3.73
CA MET A 94 23.88 3.19 4.56
C MET A 94 22.94 2.04 4.95
N PRO A 95 23.42 0.82 5.25
CA PRO A 95 22.56 -0.29 5.66
C PRO A 95 21.75 0.01 6.93
N GLY A 96 20.47 -0.34 6.93
CA GLY A 96 19.56 -0.15 8.06
C GLY A 96 19.06 1.27 8.27
N TRP A 97 19.35 2.20 7.34
CA TRP A 97 18.83 3.56 7.40
C TRP A 97 17.31 3.57 7.25
N VAL A 98 16.65 4.38 8.07
CA VAL A 98 15.20 4.62 8.06
C VAL A 98 14.95 6.10 8.31
N ASP A 99 13.91 6.65 7.68
CA ASP A 99 13.48 8.04 7.87
C ASP A 99 12.57 8.19 9.10
N ASN A 100 11.91 7.11 9.51
CA ASN A 100 11.00 7.10 10.65
C ASN A 100 10.95 5.73 11.34
N LEU A 101 10.30 5.68 12.51
CA LEU A 101 10.14 4.46 13.32
C LEU A 101 8.72 3.86 13.21
N ASN A 102 7.99 4.17 12.14
CA ASN A 102 6.60 3.75 12.03
C ASN A 102 6.50 2.25 11.77
N GLY A 103 5.46 1.64 12.34
CA GLY A 103 5.10 0.25 12.08
C GLY A 103 6.25 -0.73 12.41
N PRO A 104 6.59 -1.65 11.49
CA PRO A 104 7.58 -2.72 11.75
C PRO A 104 8.98 -2.23 12.11
N THR A 105 9.40 -1.07 11.60
CA THR A 105 10.70 -0.48 11.95
C THR A 105 10.81 -0.21 13.45
N GLY A 106 9.77 0.38 14.05
CA GLY A 106 9.73 0.64 15.49
C GLY A 106 9.72 -0.66 16.32
N ILE A 107 9.02 -1.69 15.84
CA ILE A 107 9.01 -3.01 16.48
C ILE A 107 10.41 -3.63 16.48
N MET A 108 11.09 -3.64 15.33
CA MET A 108 12.44 -4.20 15.20
C MET A 108 13.45 -3.47 16.11
N ILE A 109 13.40 -2.13 16.16
CA ILE A 109 14.29 -1.34 17.01
C ILE A 109 13.98 -1.53 18.49
N GLY A 110 12.71 -1.56 18.87
CA GLY A 110 12.28 -1.82 20.25
C GLY A 110 12.70 -3.21 20.73
N ALA A 111 12.59 -4.22 19.85
CA ALA A 111 13.06 -5.57 20.14
C ALA A 111 14.59 -5.64 20.23
N GLY A 112 15.31 -5.03 19.28
CA GLY A 112 16.78 -4.97 19.28
C GLY A 112 17.37 -4.26 20.49
N LYS A 113 16.68 -3.23 21.02
CA LYS A 113 17.04 -2.54 22.27
C LYS A 113 16.60 -3.28 23.54
N GLY A 114 15.85 -4.38 23.41
CA GLY A 114 15.33 -5.14 24.53
C GLY A 114 14.14 -4.50 25.26
N VAL A 115 13.53 -3.45 24.72
CA VAL A 115 12.31 -2.83 25.28
C VAL A 115 11.09 -3.70 24.98
N ILE A 116 10.99 -4.20 23.75
CA ILE A 116 9.95 -5.15 23.36
C ILE A 116 10.50 -6.56 23.55
N ARG A 117 9.88 -7.33 24.45
CA ARG A 117 10.30 -8.71 24.79
C ARG A 117 9.35 -9.78 24.26
N SER A 118 8.14 -9.39 23.88
CA SER A 118 7.13 -10.27 23.29
C SER A 118 6.24 -9.48 22.36
N MET A 119 5.65 -10.17 21.37
CA MET A 119 4.70 -9.60 20.42
C MET A 119 3.54 -10.58 20.25
N HIS A 120 2.32 -10.06 20.28
CA HIS A 120 1.15 -10.85 19.96
C HIS A 120 1.02 -10.99 18.44
N CYS A 121 1.35 -12.15 17.91
CA CYS A 121 1.25 -12.46 16.49
C CYS A 121 0.85 -13.91 16.26
N LYS A 122 0.30 -14.20 15.08
CA LYS A 122 0.12 -15.59 14.63
C LYS A 122 1.44 -16.05 14.01
N PRO A 123 2.09 -17.10 14.56
CA PRO A 123 3.45 -17.48 14.16
C PRO A 123 3.53 -18.04 12.73
N ASN A 124 2.40 -18.48 12.18
CA ASN A 124 2.31 -19.10 10.86
C ASN A 124 2.05 -18.06 9.73
N TYR A 125 2.06 -16.77 10.04
CA TYR A 125 1.86 -15.71 9.04
C TYR A 125 3.20 -15.23 8.49
N ASN A 126 3.27 -15.11 7.17
CA ASN A 126 4.45 -14.62 6.48
C ASN A 126 4.41 -13.09 6.40
N GLY A 127 5.43 -12.43 6.95
CA GLY A 127 5.69 -11.02 6.72
C GLY A 127 6.59 -10.85 5.50
N ASP A 128 6.08 -10.21 4.45
CA ASP A 128 6.88 -9.84 3.28
C ASP A 128 7.43 -8.43 3.50
N PHE A 129 8.76 -8.33 3.54
CA PHE A 129 9.47 -7.08 3.78
C PHE A 129 10.39 -6.77 2.60
N MET A 130 10.46 -5.49 2.23
CA MET A 130 11.35 -5.02 1.18
C MET A 130 12.17 -3.80 1.64
N PRO A 131 13.47 -3.74 1.32
CA PRO A 131 14.29 -2.56 1.60
C PRO A 131 13.79 -1.32 0.85
N VAL A 132 13.81 -0.16 1.51
CA VAL A 132 13.35 1.10 0.90
C VAL A 132 14.18 1.54 -0.30
N ASP A 133 15.50 1.31 -0.29
CA ASP A 133 16.39 1.63 -1.40
C ASP A 133 16.04 0.82 -2.67
N ILE A 134 15.77 -0.48 -2.51
CA ILE A 134 15.28 -1.32 -3.62
C ILE A 134 13.92 -0.79 -4.10
N THR A 135 13.00 -0.51 -3.18
CA THR A 135 11.65 -0.02 -3.50
C THR A 135 11.69 1.26 -4.34
N VAL A 136 12.46 2.25 -3.90
CA VAL A 136 12.60 3.53 -4.57
C VAL A 136 13.26 3.36 -5.93
N ASN A 137 14.34 2.59 -6.02
CA ASN A 137 15.03 2.32 -7.29
C ASN A 137 14.10 1.63 -8.31
N THR A 138 13.29 0.67 -7.87
CA THR A 138 12.28 0.01 -8.72
C THR A 138 11.22 0.99 -9.21
N ILE A 139 10.72 1.88 -8.35
CA ILE A 139 9.73 2.90 -8.73
C ILE A 139 10.31 3.87 -9.78
N ILE A 140 11.55 4.31 -9.59
CA ILE A 140 12.26 5.18 -10.55
C ILE A 140 12.43 4.46 -11.90
N ALA A 141 12.91 3.22 -11.88
CA ALA A 141 13.08 2.41 -13.08
C ALA A 141 11.75 2.17 -13.81
N MET A 142 10.67 1.91 -13.07
CA MET A 142 9.34 1.74 -13.62
C MET A 142 8.83 3.04 -14.27
N ALA A 143 9.02 4.19 -13.63
CA ALA A 143 8.66 5.49 -14.20
C ALA A 143 9.38 5.74 -15.54
N TRP A 144 10.68 5.45 -15.59
CA TRP A 144 11.46 5.53 -16.83
C TRP A 144 10.93 4.57 -17.90
N LYS A 145 10.64 3.31 -17.53
CA LYS A 145 10.12 2.30 -18.47
C LYS A 145 8.77 2.72 -19.06
N ILE A 146 7.83 3.19 -18.23
CA ILE A 146 6.51 3.64 -18.67
C ILE A 146 6.63 4.84 -19.62
N ALA A 147 7.56 5.75 -19.35
CA ALA A 147 7.77 6.93 -20.20
C ALA A 147 8.32 6.60 -21.59
N ASN A 148 9.00 5.45 -21.76
CA ASN A 148 9.70 5.08 -22.99
C ASN A 148 9.08 3.89 -23.75
N THR A 149 8.04 3.25 -23.24
CA THR A 149 7.45 2.02 -23.84
C THR A 149 5.99 2.19 -24.25
N ARG A 150 5.47 3.42 -24.26
CA ARG A 150 4.11 3.73 -24.72
C ARG A 150 4.15 4.74 -25.85
#